data_AF-F3PCX4-F1
#
_entry.id   AF-F3PCX4-F1
#
_cell.length_a   1.000
_cell.length_b   1.000
_cell.length_c   1.000
_cell.angle_alpha   90.00
_cell.angle_beta   90.00
_cell.angle_gamma   90.00
#
_symmetry.space_group_name_H-M   'P 1'
#
loop_
_entity.id
_entity.type
_entity.pdbx_description
1 polymer ?
#
loop_
_entity_poly.entity_id
_entity_poly.type
_entity_poly.pdbx_seq_one_letter_code
_entity_poly.pdbx_strand_id
1 'polypeptide(L)'
;MRSQIKEMIRNKVAIRAREGFTFNNSASQGRKFVADMSKMMLLAYNAEVENCVLTVKAGNGEAARKRLERTRDQVERLGSLINLRIDGRYHALRLEELDLSLRYQNAKKAEKEAEREEKARLREERKAQQELAQRRAKLDKEREHYQHVLQSLVDQGRTDEADEIRSQLEGLDKEIEKVDFRAANIRAGYVYVISNIGAFGDRMVKIGMTRRLDPMDRVRELGDASVPFGFDVHALFFSDDAVTVEADLHRRFADKRVNRVNTRREFFHASPAEVRDVLSEVAGNLLEFTEEPEAEQYRLSLQMAESENSGVIVSGRD
;
A
#
# COMPACT_ATOMS: atom_id res chain seq x y z
N MET A 1 17.04 18.39 -23.88
CA MET A 1 15.75 17.89 -24.40
C MET A 1 14.72 18.98 -24.74
N ARG A 2 14.02 19.62 -23.80
CA ARG A 2 12.92 20.59 -24.13
C ARG A 2 13.36 21.74 -25.05
N SER A 3 14.56 22.28 -24.87
CA SER A 3 15.13 23.29 -25.77
C SER A 3 15.36 22.76 -27.19
N GLN A 4 15.83 21.51 -27.33
CA GLN A 4 16.04 20.86 -28.64
C GLN A 4 14.70 20.63 -29.36
N ILE A 5 13.66 20.19 -28.65
CA ILE A 5 12.31 20.03 -29.22
C ILE A 5 11.81 21.38 -29.77
N LYS A 6 11.93 22.46 -29.00
CA LYS A 6 11.53 23.81 -29.42
C LYS A 6 12.33 24.31 -30.62
N GLU A 7 13.63 24.04 -30.63
CA GLU A 7 14.53 24.40 -31.72
C GLU A 7 14.17 23.66 -33.02
N MET A 8 13.87 22.36 -32.95
CA MET A 8 13.45 21.59 -34.13
C MET A 8 12.13 22.09 -34.72
N ILE A 9 11.18 22.51 -33.88
CA ILE A 9 9.93 23.14 -34.34
C ILE A 9 10.23 24.50 -34.99
N ARG A 10 11.05 25.35 -34.33
CA ARG A 10 11.42 26.69 -34.83
C ARG A 10 12.13 26.61 -36.18
N ASN A 11 13.06 25.68 -36.31
CA ASN A 11 13.85 25.46 -37.53
C ASN A 11 13.08 24.65 -38.59
N LYS A 12 11.83 24.26 -38.33
CA LYS A 12 10.97 23.49 -39.24
C LYS A 12 11.57 22.14 -39.67
N VAL A 13 12.31 21.49 -38.77
CA VAL A 13 12.94 20.18 -39.01
C VAL A 13 12.29 19.03 -38.23
N ALA A 14 11.24 19.32 -37.45
CA ALA A 14 10.48 18.31 -36.69
C ALA A 14 9.64 17.37 -37.57
N ILE A 15 9.30 17.81 -38.78
CA ILE A 15 8.54 17.06 -39.79
C ILE A 15 9.20 17.29 -41.14
N ARG A 16 9.29 16.25 -41.97
CA ARG A 16 9.91 16.30 -43.30
C ARG A 16 8.86 15.98 -44.36
N ALA A 17 8.94 16.64 -45.50
CA ALA A 17 8.13 16.39 -46.68
C ALA A 17 8.99 16.47 -47.94
N ARG A 18 8.47 15.97 -49.06
CA ARG A 18 9.11 16.07 -50.38
C ARG A 18 9.15 17.52 -50.86
N GLU A 19 10.27 17.92 -51.44
CA GLU A 19 10.39 19.17 -52.18
C GLU A 19 9.87 19.03 -53.62
N GLY A 20 9.50 20.16 -54.24
CA GLY A 20 9.10 20.19 -55.65
C GLY A 20 7.69 19.66 -55.94
N PHE A 21 6.83 19.47 -54.93
CA PHE A 21 5.42 19.18 -55.15
C PHE A 21 4.72 20.37 -55.81
N THR A 22 3.96 20.12 -56.87
CA THR A 22 3.12 21.11 -57.56
C THR A 22 1.65 20.82 -57.29
N PHE A 23 0.86 21.87 -57.08
CA PHE A 23 -0.59 21.76 -56.92
C PHE A 23 -1.25 22.67 -57.96
N ASN A 24 -2.22 22.16 -58.73
CA ASN A 24 -2.84 22.88 -59.84
C ASN A 24 -1.82 23.50 -60.81
N ASN A 25 -0.79 22.73 -61.20
CA ASN A 25 0.33 23.21 -62.03
C ASN A 25 1.12 24.41 -61.46
N SER A 26 0.97 24.70 -60.16
CA SER A 26 1.66 25.79 -59.48
C SER A 26 2.59 25.27 -58.38
N ALA A 27 3.88 25.60 -58.50
CA ALA A 27 4.89 25.30 -57.49
C ALA A 27 4.69 26.12 -56.21
N SER A 28 4.17 27.35 -56.31
CA SER A 28 3.89 28.19 -55.13
C SER A 28 2.70 27.64 -54.34
N GLN A 29 1.63 27.23 -55.03
CA GLN A 29 0.48 26.59 -54.37
C GLN A 29 0.88 25.23 -53.76
N GLY A 30 1.72 24.45 -54.44
CA GLY A 30 2.25 23.20 -53.91
C GLY A 30 3.08 23.38 -52.63
N ARG A 31 3.99 24.36 -52.60
CA ARG A 31 4.75 24.70 -51.37
C ARG A 31 3.83 25.11 -50.22
N LYS A 32 2.79 25.90 -50.50
CA LYS A 32 1.81 26.31 -49.48
C LYS A 32 1.04 25.10 -48.95
N PHE A 33 0.53 24.24 -49.83
CA PHE A 33 -0.18 23.03 -49.45
C PHE A 33 0.65 22.11 -48.55
N VAL A 34 1.91 21.84 -48.94
CA VAL A 34 2.83 21.02 -48.14
C VAL A 34 3.10 21.65 -46.77
N ALA A 35 3.30 22.97 -46.70
CA ALA A 35 3.54 23.68 -45.44
C ALA A 35 2.33 23.61 -44.50
N ASP A 36 1.12 23.85 -45.01
CA ASP A 36 -0.12 23.81 -44.23
C ASP A 36 -0.42 22.39 -43.74
N MET A 37 -0.27 21.37 -44.61
CA MET A 37 -0.42 19.96 -44.24
C MET A 37 0.61 19.52 -43.19
N SER A 38 1.87 19.91 -43.37
CA SER A 38 2.94 19.60 -42.41
C SER A 38 2.65 20.20 -41.04
N LYS A 39 2.18 21.45 -41.01
CA LYS A 39 1.79 22.13 -39.77
C LYS A 39 0.62 21.42 -39.09
N MET A 40 -0.42 21.05 -39.83
CA MET A 40 -1.60 20.37 -39.28
C MET A 40 -1.24 18.99 -38.69
N MET A 41 -0.47 18.18 -39.42
CA MET A 41 -0.07 16.85 -38.96
C MET A 41 0.88 16.91 -37.77
N LEU A 42 1.82 17.86 -37.75
CA LEU A 42 2.70 18.09 -36.60
C LEU A 42 1.92 18.56 -35.36
N LEU A 43 0.89 19.40 -35.55
CA LEU A 43 -0.01 19.80 -34.46
C LEU A 43 -0.76 18.60 -33.88
N ALA A 44 -1.35 17.75 -34.73
CA ALA A 44 -2.05 16.54 -34.29
C ALA A 44 -1.11 15.56 -33.55
N TYR A 45 0.09 15.34 -34.09
CA TYR A 45 1.11 14.52 -33.42
C TYR A 45 1.50 15.08 -32.04
N ASN A 46 1.74 16.39 -31.95
CA ASN A 46 2.11 17.03 -30.68
C ASN A 46 0.98 16.99 -29.67
N ALA A 47 -0.28 17.15 -30.08
CA ALA A 47 -1.42 17.00 -29.20
C ALA A 47 -1.49 15.60 -28.57
N GLU A 48 -1.20 14.55 -29.36
CA GLU A 48 -1.13 13.19 -28.83
C GLU A 48 0.05 12.99 -27.87
N VAL A 49 1.22 13.55 -28.19
CA VAL A 49 2.39 13.55 -27.29
C VAL A 49 2.04 14.20 -25.95
N GLU A 50 1.44 15.38 -25.98
CA GLU A 50 1.04 16.10 -24.77
C GLU A 50 0.02 15.32 -23.94
N ASN A 51 -0.96 14.69 -24.59
CA ASN A 51 -1.93 13.83 -23.92
C ASN A 51 -1.25 12.62 -23.25
N CYS A 52 -0.35 11.94 -23.96
CA CYS A 52 0.41 10.82 -23.42
C CYS A 52 1.28 11.26 -22.23
N VAL A 53 2.03 12.36 -22.36
CA VAL A 53 2.87 12.92 -21.29
C VAL A 53 2.05 13.30 -20.06
N LEU A 54 0.84 13.84 -20.24
CA LEU A 54 -0.05 14.21 -19.14
C LEU A 54 -0.63 13.00 -18.41
N THR A 55 -0.90 11.91 -19.13
CA THR A 55 -1.71 10.77 -18.64
C THR A 55 -0.88 9.52 -18.31
N VAL A 56 0.42 9.52 -18.63
CA VAL A 56 1.32 8.38 -18.39
C VAL A 56 1.49 8.10 -16.89
N LYS A 57 1.44 6.81 -16.53
CA LYS A 57 1.49 6.27 -15.16
C LYS A 57 2.19 4.91 -15.15
N ALA A 58 2.60 4.45 -13.96
CA ALA A 58 3.02 3.06 -13.77
C ALA A 58 2.00 2.09 -14.36
N GLY A 59 2.47 1.14 -15.18
CA GLY A 59 1.65 0.12 -15.84
C GLY A 59 1.16 0.47 -17.25
N ASN A 60 1.15 1.74 -17.67
CA ASN A 60 0.69 2.12 -19.02
C ASN A 60 1.77 2.74 -19.93
N GLY A 61 3.02 2.83 -19.46
CA GLY A 61 4.13 3.44 -20.21
C GLY A 61 4.32 2.86 -21.61
N GLU A 62 4.31 1.53 -21.73
CA GLU A 62 4.45 0.84 -23.02
C GLU A 62 3.26 1.10 -23.94
N ALA A 63 2.04 1.16 -23.39
CA ALA A 63 0.85 1.49 -24.17
C ALA A 63 0.91 2.93 -24.70
N ALA A 64 1.40 3.89 -23.91
CA ALA A 64 1.61 5.27 -24.33
C ALA A 64 2.70 5.37 -25.42
N ARG A 65 3.84 4.67 -25.26
CA ARG A 65 4.89 4.57 -26.29
C ARG A 65 4.32 4.05 -27.62
N LYS A 66 3.64 2.90 -27.60
CA LYS A 66 3.02 2.30 -28.80
C LYS A 66 1.98 3.22 -29.44
N ARG A 67 1.34 4.08 -28.65
CA ARG A 67 0.39 5.07 -29.18
C ARG A 67 1.12 6.16 -29.96
N LEU A 68 2.22 6.69 -29.44
CA LEU A 68 3.03 7.69 -30.16
C LEU A 68 3.65 7.14 -31.44
N GLU A 69 4.10 5.88 -31.42
CA GLU A 69 4.59 5.18 -32.61
C GLU A 69 3.47 5.06 -33.66
N ARG A 70 2.27 4.62 -33.26
CA ARG A 70 1.11 4.55 -34.16
C ARG A 70 0.71 5.90 -34.73
N THR A 71 0.72 6.97 -33.93
CA THR A 71 0.38 8.32 -34.41
C THR A 71 1.42 8.83 -35.40
N ARG A 72 2.70 8.54 -35.18
CA ARG A 72 3.78 8.83 -36.15
C ARG A 72 3.52 8.12 -37.48
N ASP A 73 3.22 6.83 -37.42
CA ASP A 73 2.98 6.01 -38.62
C ASP A 73 1.71 6.44 -39.36
N GLN A 74 0.70 6.89 -38.62
CA GLN A 74 -0.53 7.46 -39.20
C GLN A 74 -0.26 8.76 -39.96
N VAL A 75 0.61 9.64 -39.43
CA VAL A 75 1.06 10.86 -40.15
C VAL A 75 1.73 10.49 -41.47
N GLU A 76 2.60 9.47 -41.46
CA GLU A 76 3.29 9.02 -42.67
C GLU A 76 2.33 8.43 -43.71
N ARG A 77 1.38 7.60 -43.27
CA ARG A 77 0.36 7.02 -44.14
C ARG A 77 -0.53 8.10 -44.80
N LEU A 78 -1.02 9.06 -44.01
CA LEU A 78 -1.91 10.12 -44.51
C LEU A 78 -1.18 11.14 -45.40
N GLY A 79 0.11 11.36 -45.18
CA GLY A 79 0.93 12.28 -45.97
C GLY A 79 1.80 11.61 -47.04
N SER A 80 1.51 10.36 -47.40
CA SER A 80 2.28 9.56 -48.36
C SER A 80 2.48 10.24 -49.72
N LEU A 81 1.46 10.93 -50.24
CA LEU A 81 1.52 11.67 -51.52
C LEU A 81 2.66 12.71 -51.57
N ILE A 82 3.06 13.24 -50.42
CA ILE A 82 4.11 14.26 -50.29
C ILE A 82 5.29 13.73 -49.47
N ASN A 83 5.41 12.41 -49.26
CA ASN A 83 6.41 11.77 -48.39
C ASN A 83 6.54 12.47 -47.03
N LEU A 84 5.41 12.84 -46.43
CA LEU A 84 5.39 13.49 -45.12
C LEU A 84 5.77 12.48 -44.05
N ARG A 85 6.70 12.81 -43.15
CA ARG A 85 7.03 11.99 -41.99
C ARG A 85 7.52 12.83 -40.83
N ILE A 86 7.22 12.42 -39.61
CA ILE A 86 7.85 13.00 -38.42
C ILE A 86 9.34 12.67 -38.44
N ASP A 87 10.19 13.64 -38.10
CA ASP A 87 11.63 13.41 -38.06
C ASP A 87 11.97 12.40 -36.96
N GLY A 88 12.84 11.43 -37.28
CA GLY A 88 13.19 10.35 -36.34
C GLY A 88 13.86 10.85 -35.07
N ARG A 89 14.68 11.91 -35.15
CA ARG A 89 15.30 12.51 -33.95
C ARG A 89 14.26 13.24 -33.11
N TYR A 90 13.34 13.95 -33.77
CA TYR A 90 12.22 14.60 -33.08
C TYR A 90 11.34 13.59 -32.33
N HIS A 91 11.00 12.49 -33.00
CA HIS A 91 10.23 11.40 -32.40
C HIS A 91 10.96 10.76 -31.21
N ALA A 92 12.26 10.50 -31.33
CA ALA A 92 13.08 9.98 -30.23
C ALA A 92 13.08 10.92 -29.02
N LEU A 93 13.22 12.24 -29.23
CA LEU A 93 13.12 13.24 -28.15
C LEU A 93 11.74 13.24 -27.47
N ARG A 94 10.66 13.02 -28.22
CA ARG A 94 9.31 12.90 -27.63
C ARG A 94 9.12 11.61 -26.83
N LEU A 95 9.72 10.50 -27.26
CA LEU A 95 9.73 9.26 -26.50
C LEU A 95 10.56 9.38 -25.21
N GLU A 96 11.69 10.09 -25.26
CA GLU A 96 12.48 10.42 -24.06
C GLU A 96 11.69 11.33 -23.11
N GLU A 97 10.96 12.32 -23.62
CA GLU A 97 10.08 13.17 -22.82
C GLU A 97 8.98 12.36 -22.11
N LEU A 98 8.38 11.39 -22.81
CA LEU A 98 7.38 10.48 -22.25
C LEU A 98 7.98 9.62 -21.13
N ASP A 99 9.18 9.06 -21.33
CA ASP A 99 9.86 8.23 -20.34
C ASP A 99 10.23 9.04 -19.08
N LEU A 100 10.80 10.23 -19.25
CA LEU A 100 11.08 11.13 -18.14
C LEU A 100 9.81 11.50 -17.36
N SER A 101 8.71 11.74 -18.08
CA SER A 101 7.41 12.06 -17.47
C SER A 101 6.87 10.87 -16.67
N LEU A 102 6.98 9.64 -17.20
CA LEU A 102 6.63 8.41 -16.48
C LEU A 102 7.45 8.24 -15.20
N ARG A 103 8.78 8.40 -15.27
CA ARG A 103 9.67 8.30 -14.09
C ARG A 103 9.29 9.34 -13.03
N TYR A 104 9.07 10.59 -13.45
CA TYR A 104 8.68 11.67 -12.55
C TYR A 104 7.33 11.39 -11.87
N GLN A 105 6.30 10.98 -12.61
CA GLN A 105 4.99 10.67 -12.03
C GLN A 105 5.05 9.49 -11.07
N ASN A 106 5.84 8.47 -11.38
CA ASN A 106 6.05 7.33 -10.50
C ASN A 106 6.78 7.73 -9.20
N ALA A 107 7.85 8.51 -9.30
CA ALA A 107 8.59 9.02 -8.15
C ALA A 107 7.70 9.88 -7.25
N LYS A 108 6.94 10.82 -7.84
CA LYS A 108 6.00 11.67 -7.11
C LYS A 108 4.91 10.88 -6.39
N LYS A 109 4.40 9.82 -7.03
CA LYS A 109 3.41 8.93 -6.41
C LYS A 109 4.02 8.15 -5.24
N ALA A 110 5.22 7.60 -5.42
CA ALA A 110 5.94 6.86 -4.40
C ALA A 110 6.24 7.74 -3.17
N GLU A 111 6.68 8.98 -3.37
CA GLU A 111 6.91 9.95 -2.30
C GLU A 111 5.62 10.23 -1.51
N LYS A 112 4.51 10.50 -2.21
CA LYS A 112 3.20 10.74 -1.58
C LYS A 112 2.69 9.53 -0.79
N GLU A 113 2.92 8.32 -1.29
CA GLU A 113 2.57 7.09 -0.57
C GLU A 113 3.44 6.90 0.66
N ALA A 114 4.75 7.12 0.56
CA ALA A 114 5.68 7.06 1.67
C ALA A 114 5.34 8.07 2.78
N GLU A 115 4.95 9.30 2.43
CA GLU A 115 4.52 10.33 3.38
C GLU A 115 3.22 9.92 4.11
N ARG A 116 2.27 9.32 3.39
CA ARG A 116 1.01 8.84 3.98
C ARG A 116 1.25 7.70 4.97
N GLU A 117 2.12 6.76 4.62
CA GLU A 117 2.50 5.65 5.49
C GLU A 117 3.26 6.12 6.72
N GLU A 118 4.18 7.07 6.55
CA GLU A 118 4.89 7.71 7.66
C GLU A 118 3.91 8.35 8.65
N LYS A 119 2.96 9.14 8.13
CA LYS A 119 1.89 9.75 8.96
C LYS A 119 1.02 8.69 9.64
N ALA A 120 0.71 7.58 8.98
CA ALA A 120 -0.06 6.50 9.58
C ALA A 120 0.72 5.80 10.71
N ARG A 121 2.03 5.55 10.51
CA ARG A 121 2.90 4.96 11.54
C ARG A 121 3.03 5.86 12.76
N LEU A 122 3.29 7.16 12.56
CA LEU A 122 3.38 8.13 13.65
C LEU A 122 2.07 8.25 14.44
N ARG A 123 0.91 8.12 13.77
CA ARG A 123 -0.40 8.11 14.45
C ARG A 123 -0.58 6.86 15.30
N GLU A 124 -0.21 5.69 14.78
CA GLU A 124 -0.26 4.43 15.53
C GLU A 124 0.65 4.47 16.76
N GLU A 125 1.89 4.92 16.57
CA GLU A 125 2.87 5.09 17.65
C GLU A 125 2.36 6.05 18.73
N ARG A 126 1.79 7.18 18.34
CA ARG A 126 1.21 8.14 19.28
C ARG A 126 0.04 7.55 20.07
N LYS A 127 -0.83 6.78 19.42
CA LYS A 127 -1.93 6.09 20.10
C LYS A 127 -1.41 5.08 21.13
N ALA A 128 -0.45 4.23 20.73
CA ALA A 128 0.17 3.26 21.63
C ALA A 128 0.82 3.93 22.85
N GLN A 129 1.57 5.03 22.64
CA GLN A 129 2.14 5.81 23.74
C GLN A 129 1.07 6.39 24.67
N GLN A 130 -0.03 6.90 24.12
CA GLN A 130 -1.14 7.45 24.90
C GLN A 130 -1.83 6.37 25.75
N GLU A 131 -2.07 5.18 25.20
CA GLU A 131 -2.65 4.08 25.96
C GLU A 131 -1.77 3.60 27.10
N LEU A 132 -0.46 3.44 26.84
CA LEU A 132 0.49 3.04 27.87
C LEU A 132 0.54 4.09 28.99
N ALA A 133 0.58 5.39 28.64
CA ALA A 133 0.55 6.47 29.62
C ALA A 133 -0.76 6.50 30.44
N GLN A 134 -1.91 6.29 29.79
CA GLN A 134 -3.20 6.22 30.47
C GLN A 134 -3.30 5.02 31.40
N ARG A 135 -2.83 3.83 30.97
CA ARG A 135 -2.79 2.64 31.81
C ARG A 135 -1.88 2.85 33.01
N ARG A 136 -0.69 3.43 32.79
CA ARG A 136 0.26 3.74 33.86
C ARG A 136 -0.33 4.68 34.92
N ALA A 137 -0.97 5.76 34.48
CA ALA A 137 -1.61 6.72 35.38
C ALA A 137 -2.78 6.10 36.17
N LYS A 138 -3.52 5.14 35.58
CA LYS A 138 -4.55 4.38 36.29
C LYS A 138 -3.94 3.48 37.37
N LEU A 139 -2.87 2.76 37.04
CA LEU A 139 -2.15 1.91 37.99
C LEU A 139 -1.55 2.72 39.16
N ASP A 140 -1.00 3.91 38.90
CA ASP A 140 -0.50 4.78 39.97
C ASP A 140 -1.59 5.17 40.97
N LYS A 141 -2.78 5.57 40.48
CA LYS A 141 -3.92 5.91 41.34
C LYS A 141 -4.41 4.72 42.16
N GLU A 142 -4.47 3.54 41.55
CA GLU A 142 -4.80 2.30 42.25
C GLU A 142 -3.77 2.00 43.34
N ARG A 143 -2.47 2.19 43.05
CA ARG A 143 -1.38 1.96 44.01
C ARG A 143 -1.47 2.92 45.19
N GLU A 144 -1.66 4.20 44.92
CA GLU A 144 -1.85 5.23 45.97
C GLU A 144 -3.06 4.89 46.86
N HIS A 145 -4.17 4.47 46.26
CA HIS A 145 -5.36 4.05 47.01
C HIS A 145 -5.07 2.87 47.94
N TYR A 146 -4.44 1.80 47.43
CA TYR A 146 -4.09 0.64 48.23
C TYR A 146 -3.06 0.96 49.32
N GLN A 147 -2.10 1.86 49.06
CA GLN A 147 -1.15 2.33 50.07
C GLN A 147 -1.86 3.06 51.23
N HIS A 148 -2.85 3.91 50.92
CA HIS A 148 -3.66 4.58 51.95
C HIS A 148 -4.52 3.60 52.75
N VAL A 149 -5.16 2.62 52.10
CA VAL A 149 -5.94 1.58 52.77
C VAL A 149 -5.04 0.73 53.67
N LEU A 150 -3.88 0.31 53.17
CA LEU A 150 -2.88 -0.45 53.94
C LEU A 150 -2.47 0.29 55.21
N GLN A 151 -2.13 1.58 55.08
CA GLN A 151 -1.75 2.39 56.24
C GLN A 151 -2.86 2.42 57.29
N SER A 152 -4.11 2.63 56.87
CA SER A 152 -5.25 2.65 57.79
C SER A 152 -5.48 1.32 58.49
N LEU A 153 -5.32 0.18 57.79
CA LEU A 153 -5.46 -1.15 58.37
C LEU A 153 -4.34 -1.47 59.38
N VAL A 154 -3.12 -1.05 59.07
CA VAL A 154 -1.96 -1.17 59.98
C VAL A 154 -2.20 -0.34 61.24
N ASP A 155 -2.68 0.90 61.11
CA ASP A 155 -2.99 1.78 62.25
C ASP A 155 -4.11 1.20 63.13
N GLN A 156 -5.04 0.44 62.55
CA GLN A 156 -6.13 -0.26 63.26
C GLN A 156 -5.71 -1.61 63.85
N GLY A 157 -4.47 -2.07 63.63
CA GLY A 157 -3.98 -3.37 64.11
C GLY A 157 -4.58 -4.60 63.39
N ARG A 158 -5.23 -4.40 62.24
CA ARG A 158 -5.87 -5.46 61.43
C ARG A 158 -4.83 -6.11 60.51
N THR A 159 -3.95 -6.90 61.10
CA THR A 159 -2.75 -7.45 60.44
C THR A 159 -3.05 -8.40 59.28
N ASP A 160 -4.03 -9.31 59.42
CA ASP A 160 -4.40 -10.25 58.36
C ASP A 160 -4.90 -9.55 57.08
N GLU A 161 -5.77 -8.54 57.23
CA GLU A 161 -6.28 -7.75 56.10
C GLU A 161 -5.19 -6.85 55.49
N ALA A 162 -4.25 -6.37 56.30
CA ALA A 162 -3.10 -5.62 55.81
C ALA A 162 -2.18 -6.50 54.93
N ASP A 163 -2.02 -7.78 55.26
CA ASP A 163 -1.22 -8.71 54.46
C ASP A 163 -1.86 -9.00 53.10
N GLU A 164 -3.19 -9.11 53.02
CA GLU A 164 -3.91 -9.23 51.75
C GLU A 164 -3.67 -8.01 50.84
N ILE A 165 -3.76 -6.80 51.39
CA ILE A 165 -3.52 -5.57 50.62
C ILE A 165 -2.06 -5.47 50.17
N ARG A 166 -1.09 -5.94 50.96
CA ARG A 166 0.31 -6.01 50.51
C ARG A 166 0.47 -6.93 49.31
N SER A 167 -0.17 -8.10 49.31
CA SER A 167 -0.13 -9.01 48.16
C SER A 167 -0.74 -8.37 46.90
N GLN A 168 -1.81 -7.59 47.04
CA GLN A 168 -2.40 -6.85 45.92
C GLN A 168 -1.45 -5.76 45.39
N LEU A 169 -0.78 -5.02 46.28
CA LEU A 169 0.24 -4.04 45.91
C LEU A 169 1.41 -4.67 45.15
N GLU A 170 1.91 -5.83 45.58
CA GLU A 170 2.97 -6.56 44.85
C GLU A 170 2.53 -6.96 43.43
N GLY A 171 1.27 -7.38 43.28
CA GLY A 171 0.69 -7.69 41.97
C GLY A 171 0.63 -6.45 41.07
N LEU A 172 0.25 -5.31 41.65
CA LEU A 172 0.15 -4.03 40.96
C LEU A 172 1.53 -3.48 40.55
N ASP A 173 2.53 -3.59 41.42
CA ASP A 173 3.90 -3.17 41.13
C ASP A 173 4.49 -3.99 39.96
N LYS A 174 4.23 -5.30 39.91
CA LYS A 174 4.60 -6.14 38.74
C LYS A 174 3.90 -5.70 37.46
N GLU A 175 2.65 -5.24 37.52
CA GLU A 175 1.95 -4.74 36.35
C GLU A 175 2.52 -3.39 35.89
N ILE A 176 2.84 -2.51 36.83
CA ILE A 176 3.54 -1.25 36.60
C ILE A 176 4.87 -1.49 35.89
N GLU A 177 5.69 -2.42 36.39
CA GLU A 177 6.98 -2.78 35.79
C GLU A 177 6.81 -3.23 34.32
N LYS A 178 5.77 -4.02 34.01
CA LYS A 178 5.48 -4.44 32.62
C LYS A 178 5.13 -3.26 31.72
N VAL A 179 4.30 -2.32 32.21
CA VAL A 179 3.93 -1.13 31.44
C VAL A 179 5.14 -0.21 31.23
N ASP A 180 5.94 0.00 32.28
CA ASP A 180 7.15 0.83 32.21
C ASP A 180 8.20 0.21 31.27
N PHE A 181 8.38 -1.11 31.32
CA PHE A 181 9.23 -1.83 30.38
C PHE A 181 8.78 -1.61 28.93
N ARG A 182 7.49 -1.76 28.64
CA ARG A 182 6.93 -1.54 27.28
C ARG A 182 7.03 -0.08 26.84
N ALA A 183 6.91 0.87 27.76
CA ALA A 183 7.05 2.29 27.47
C ALA A 183 8.50 2.66 27.16
N ALA A 184 9.46 2.10 27.90
CA ALA A 184 10.90 2.34 27.72
C ALA A 184 11.50 1.59 26.52
N ASN A 185 11.03 0.36 26.26
CA ASN A 185 11.52 -0.47 25.17
C ASN A 185 10.65 -0.32 23.92
N ILE A 186 11.06 0.56 23.00
CA ILE A 186 10.36 0.77 21.73
C ILE A 186 10.33 -0.46 20.81
N ARG A 187 11.14 -1.48 21.08
CA ARG A 187 11.19 -2.73 20.30
C ARG A 187 10.19 -3.77 20.82
N ALA A 188 9.71 -3.62 22.05
CA ALA A 188 8.73 -4.53 22.63
C ALA A 188 7.34 -4.31 22.04
N GLY A 189 6.63 -5.41 21.78
CA GLY A 189 5.29 -5.36 21.21
C GLY A 189 4.76 -6.73 20.83
N TYR A 190 3.61 -6.73 20.16
CA TYR A 190 2.98 -7.94 19.63
C TYR A 190 3.25 -8.06 18.14
N VAL A 191 3.75 -9.20 17.72
CA VAL A 191 3.74 -9.63 16.31
C VAL A 191 2.42 -10.35 16.06
N TYR A 192 1.73 -9.97 15.00
CA TYR A 192 0.47 -10.58 14.59
C TYR A 192 0.57 -11.20 13.20
N VAL A 193 -0.15 -12.30 13.02
CA VAL A 193 -0.40 -12.94 11.72
C VAL A 193 -1.89 -12.99 11.52
N ILE A 194 -2.37 -12.34 10.47
CA ILE A 194 -3.80 -12.20 10.19
C ILE A 194 -4.11 -12.52 8.73
N SER A 195 -5.31 -13.00 8.45
CA SER A 195 -5.79 -13.24 7.09
C SER A 195 -7.22 -12.72 6.90
N ASN A 196 -7.64 -12.60 5.65
CA ASN A 196 -9.01 -12.27 5.31
C ASN A 196 -9.38 -13.02 4.04
N ILE A 197 -9.93 -14.22 4.22
CA ILE A 197 -10.21 -15.12 3.11
C ILE A 197 -11.28 -14.59 2.17
N GLY A 198 -12.24 -13.81 2.67
CA GLY A 198 -13.30 -13.23 1.86
C GLY A 198 -12.83 -12.09 0.95
N ALA A 199 -11.75 -11.39 1.31
CA ALA A 199 -11.17 -10.34 0.48
C ALA A 199 -9.99 -10.81 -0.38
N PHE A 200 -9.19 -11.74 0.13
CA PHE A 200 -7.87 -12.07 -0.43
C PHE A 200 -7.64 -13.56 -0.75
N GLY A 201 -8.59 -14.43 -0.42
CA GLY A 201 -8.45 -15.88 -0.57
C GLY A 201 -7.66 -16.55 0.57
N ASP A 202 -7.49 -17.86 0.46
CA ASP A 202 -6.91 -18.76 1.46
C ASP A 202 -5.37 -18.73 1.56
N ARG A 203 -4.71 -18.17 0.54
CA ARG A 203 -3.24 -18.13 0.41
C ARG A 203 -2.68 -16.70 0.54
N MET A 204 -3.29 -15.88 1.39
CA MET A 204 -2.78 -14.53 1.66
C MET A 204 -2.84 -14.20 3.15
N VAL A 205 -1.69 -13.83 3.69
CA VAL A 205 -1.53 -13.41 5.09
C VAL A 205 -0.89 -12.03 5.16
N LYS A 206 -1.23 -11.30 6.21
CA LYS A 206 -0.50 -10.11 6.66
C LYS A 206 0.27 -10.44 7.92
N ILE A 207 1.55 -10.07 7.90
CA ILE A 207 2.46 -10.17 9.05
C ILE A 207 2.84 -8.75 9.44
N GLY A 208 2.66 -8.38 10.70
CA GLY A 208 3.07 -7.07 11.18
C GLY A 208 3.22 -7.05 12.70
N MET A 209 3.56 -5.90 13.25
CA MET A 209 3.61 -5.70 14.70
C MET A 209 2.81 -4.49 15.18
N THR A 210 2.53 -4.46 16.47
CA THR A 210 1.93 -3.31 17.16
C THR A 210 2.45 -3.19 18.59
N ARG A 211 2.51 -1.95 19.08
CA ARG A 211 2.88 -1.66 20.47
C ARG A 211 1.68 -1.32 21.34
N ARG A 212 0.49 -1.30 20.75
CA ARG A 212 -0.79 -1.08 21.42
C ARG A 212 -0.92 -1.96 22.65
N LEU A 213 -1.56 -1.42 23.70
CA LEU A 213 -1.72 -2.16 24.94
C LEU A 213 -2.53 -3.45 24.67
N ASP A 214 -3.64 -3.30 23.93
CA ASP A 214 -4.44 -4.39 23.36
C ASP A 214 -4.15 -4.52 21.84
N PRO A 215 -3.54 -5.63 21.38
CA PRO A 215 -3.26 -5.83 19.96
C PRO A 215 -4.53 -6.07 19.11
N MET A 216 -5.64 -6.54 19.69
CA MET A 216 -6.88 -6.80 18.95
C MET A 216 -7.54 -5.51 18.44
N ASP A 217 -7.39 -4.40 19.17
CA ASP A 217 -7.80 -3.08 18.69
C ASP A 217 -7.14 -2.75 17.35
N ARG A 218 -5.85 -3.05 17.20
CA ARG A 218 -5.13 -2.78 15.96
C ARG A 218 -5.65 -3.64 14.81
N VAL A 219 -5.92 -4.91 15.07
CA VAL A 219 -6.47 -5.83 14.05
C VAL A 219 -7.84 -5.33 13.57
N ARG A 220 -8.71 -4.91 14.48
CA ARG A 220 -10.02 -4.32 14.14
C ARG A 220 -9.89 -3.04 13.29
N GLU A 221 -9.03 -2.11 13.71
CA GLU A 221 -8.75 -0.88 12.95
C GLU A 221 -8.23 -1.14 11.52
N LEU A 222 -7.48 -2.24 11.31
CA LEU A 222 -6.99 -2.63 9.99
C LEU A 222 -8.11 -3.17 9.09
N GLY A 223 -9.09 -3.88 9.66
CA GLY A 223 -10.25 -4.41 8.93
C GLY A 223 -11.20 -3.31 8.46
N ASP A 224 -11.57 -2.39 9.35
CA ASP A 224 -12.59 -1.36 9.08
C ASP A 224 -12.21 -0.39 7.95
N ALA A 225 -10.92 -0.21 7.69
CA ALA A 225 -10.46 0.86 6.83
C ALA A 225 -10.60 0.56 5.32
N SER A 226 -10.65 -0.70 4.89
CA SER A 226 -10.38 -1.01 3.46
C SER A 226 -10.80 -2.40 2.94
N VAL A 227 -11.45 -3.25 3.74
CA VAL A 227 -11.83 -4.62 3.31
C VAL A 227 -13.29 -4.96 3.63
N PRO A 228 -13.95 -5.84 2.85
CA PRO A 228 -15.36 -6.18 3.04
C PRO A 228 -15.66 -7.02 4.28
N PHE A 229 -14.65 -7.72 4.82
CA PHE A 229 -14.78 -8.56 6.01
C PHE A 229 -13.67 -8.21 7.01
N GLY A 230 -13.85 -8.52 8.29
CA GLY A 230 -12.80 -8.41 9.30
C GLY A 230 -11.60 -9.33 9.00
N PHE A 231 -10.49 -9.09 9.68
CA PHE A 231 -9.35 -10.00 9.65
C PHE A 231 -9.50 -11.09 10.72
N ASP A 232 -9.27 -12.34 10.34
CA ASP A 232 -9.08 -13.45 11.25
C ASP A 232 -7.64 -13.43 11.81
N VAL A 233 -7.50 -13.75 13.09
CA VAL A 233 -6.21 -13.77 13.79
C VAL A 233 -5.70 -15.20 13.90
N HIS A 234 -4.50 -15.43 13.37
CA HIS A 234 -3.86 -16.74 13.42
C HIS A 234 -2.80 -16.83 14.52
N ALA A 235 -2.11 -15.73 14.80
CA ALA A 235 -1.09 -15.67 15.84
C ALA A 235 -1.05 -14.28 16.45
N LEU A 236 -0.88 -14.24 17.77
CA LEU A 236 -0.51 -13.05 18.54
C LEU A 236 0.63 -13.42 19.49
N PHE A 237 1.80 -12.88 19.22
CA PHE A 237 3.00 -13.22 19.96
C PHE A 237 3.63 -11.96 20.55
N PHE A 238 3.72 -11.90 21.88
CA PHE A 238 4.47 -10.84 22.56
C PHE A 238 5.97 -11.12 22.48
N SER A 239 6.74 -10.10 22.15
CA SER A 239 8.21 -10.15 22.14
C SER A 239 8.78 -8.86 22.71
N ASP A 240 9.86 -8.99 23.49
CA ASP A 240 10.68 -7.86 23.94
C ASP A 240 11.43 -7.19 22.78
N ASP A 241 11.57 -7.90 21.65
CA ASP A 241 12.10 -7.40 20.39
C ASP A 241 11.23 -7.85 19.21
N ALA A 242 9.99 -7.36 19.18
CA ALA A 242 9.03 -7.61 18.11
C ALA A 242 9.54 -7.11 16.75
N VAL A 243 10.34 -6.04 16.74
CA VAL A 243 10.94 -5.47 15.52
C VAL A 243 11.88 -6.48 14.84
N THR A 244 12.74 -7.15 15.60
CA THR A 244 13.64 -8.18 15.03
C THR A 244 12.85 -9.39 14.51
N VAL A 245 11.86 -9.85 15.28
CA VAL A 245 11.02 -11.00 14.89
C VAL A 245 10.28 -10.70 13.59
N GLU A 246 9.62 -9.55 13.50
CA GLU A 246 8.91 -9.12 12.31
C GLU A 246 9.84 -8.99 11.10
N ALA A 247 11.00 -8.36 11.27
CA ALA A 247 11.98 -8.19 10.21
C ALA A 247 12.52 -9.54 9.69
N ASP A 248 12.73 -10.54 10.56
CA ASP A 248 13.16 -11.88 10.14
C ASP A 248 12.05 -12.59 9.34
N LEU A 249 10.80 -12.55 9.80
CA LEU A 249 9.67 -13.09 9.05
C LEU A 249 9.58 -12.44 7.66
N HIS A 250 9.62 -11.11 7.61
CA HIS A 250 9.56 -10.36 6.35
C HIS A 250 10.68 -10.70 5.37
N ARG A 251 11.86 -11.04 5.89
CA ARG A 251 13.00 -11.49 5.09
C ARG A 251 12.80 -12.91 4.58
N ARG A 252 12.34 -13.84 5.42
CA ARG A 252 12.08 -15.24 5.05
C ARG A 252 10.94 -15.37 4.03
N PHE A 253 9.97 -14.46 4.06
CA PHE A 253 8.85 -14.40 3.10
C PHE A 253 9.07 -13.37 1.98
N ALA A 254 10.28 -12.85 1.79
CA ALA A 254 10.54 -11.75 0.85
C ALA A 254 10.18 -12.09 -0.61
N ASP A 255 10.42 -13.34 -1.04
CA ASP A 255 10.09 -13.87 -2.36
C ASP A 255 8.57 -14.02 -2.57
N LYS A 256 7.84 -14.28 -1.49
CA LYS A 256 6.38 -14.41 -1.43
C LYS A 256 5.63 -13.08 -1.26
N ARG A 257 6.31 -11.93 -1.29
CA ARG A 257 5.66 -10.60 -1.18
C ARG A 257 4.66 -10.36 -2.31
N VAL A 258 3.45 -9.96 -1.92
CA VAL A 258 2.37 -9.57 -2.85
C VAL A 258 2.73 -8.25 -3.54
N ASN A 259 3.11 -7.23 -2.76
CA ASN A 259 3.55 -5.95 -3.30
C ASN A 259 5.07 -5.87 -3.36
N ARG A 260 5.62 -5.93 -4.59
CA ARG A 260 7.06 -5.86 -4.87
C ARG A 260 7.58 -4.44 -5.06
N VAL A 261 6.69 -3.46 -5.20
CA VAL A 261 7.04 -2.05 -5.40
C VAL A 261 7.07 -1.33 -4.06
N ASN A 262 6.05 -1.55 -3.24
CA ASN A 262 5.93 -0.99 -1.91
C ASN A 262 6.00 -2.12 -0.86
N THR A 263 7.20 -2.32 -0.32
CA THR A 263 7.51 -3.40 0.63
C THR A 263 6.99 -3.13 2.05
N ARG A 264 6.51 -1.92 2.34
CA ARG A 264 5.82 -1.60 3.60
C ARG A 264 4.39 -2.13 3.64
N ARG A 265 3.87 -2.61 2.50
CA ARG A 265 2.63 -3.39 2.45
C ARG A 265 2.95 -4.87 2.66
N GLU A 266 2.86 -5.29 3.90
CA GLU A 266 3.36 -6.56 4.42
C GLU A 266 2.36 -7.71 4.20
N PHE A 267 1.89 -7.86 2.96
CA PHE A 267 1.07 -8.99 2.54
C PHE A 267 1.93 -10.00 1.79
N PHE A 268 1.72 -11.28 2.08
CA PHE A 268 2.52 -12.38 1.57
C PHE A 268 1.62 -13.50 1.04
N HIS A 269 2.04 -14.12 -0.07
CA HIS A 269 1.44 -15.34 -0.61
C HIS A 269 1.90 -16.55 0.22
N ALA A 270 1.25 -16.77 1.36
CA ALA A 270 1.53 -17.86 2.28
C ALA A 270 0.25 -18.27 3.02
N SER A 271 0.21 -19.49 3.55
CA SER A 271 -0.81 -19.92 4.50
C SER A 271 -0.42 -19.59 5.95
N PRO A 272 -1.38 -19.52 6.88
CA PRO A 272 -1.08 -19.37 8.30
C PRO A 272 -0.12 -20.44 8.83
N ALA A 273 -0.29 -21.70 8.40
CA ALA A 273 0.56 -22.82 8.79
C ALA A 273 2.03 -22.61 8.38
N GLU A 274 2.28 -22.12 7.15
CA GLU A 274 3.64 -21.81 6.70
C GLU A 274 4.29 -20.72 7.58
N VAL A 275 3.51 -19.73 8.02
CA VAL A 275 4.02 -18.67 8.91
C VAL A 275 4.28 -19.22 10.32
N ARG A 276 3.41 -20.09 10.84
CA ARG A 276 3.60 -20.75 12.15
C ARG A 276 4.91 -21.50 12.21
N ASP A 277 5.19 -22.32 11.20
CA ASP A 277 6.37 -23.17 11.18
C ASP A 277 7.65 -22.31 11.25
N VAL A 278 7.69 -21.23 10.47
CA VAL A 278 8.78 -20.24 10.51
C VAL A 278 8.83 -19.49 11.83
N LEU A 279 7.70 -19.05 12.37
CA LEU A 279 7.63 -18.29 13.61
C LEU A 279 8.08 -19.14 14.81
N SER A 280 7.81 -20.45 14.79
CA SER A 280 8.24 -21.39 15.83
C SER A 280 9.77 -21.51 15.89
N GLU A 281 10.46 -21.46 14.74
CA GLU A 281 11.93 -21.43 14.68
C GLU A 281 12.53 -20.14 15.25
N VAL A 282 11.80 -19.02 15.15
CA VAL A 282 12.28 -17.69 15.55
C VAL A 282 11.97 -17.40 17.03
N ALA A 283 10.81 -17.81 17.51
CA ALA A 283 10.27 -17.44 18.82
C ALA A 283 10.22 -18.61 19.83
N GLY A 284 10.52 -19.84 19.40
CA GLY A 284 10.53 -21.04 20.24
C GLY A 284 9.12 -21.60 20.46
N ASN A 285 8.35 -21.02 21.39
CA ASN A 285 7.02 -21.51 21.76
C ASN A 285 5.92 -20.48 21.47
N LEU A 286 5.10 -20.77 20.45
CA LEU A 286 3.81 -20.13 20.24
C LEU A 286 2.84 -20.61 21.33
N LEU A 287 2.38 -19.71 22.18
CA LEU A 287 1.41 -20.03 23.23
C LEU A 287 0.01 -20.34 22.66
N GLU A 288 -0.40 -19.62 21.59
CA GLU A 288 -1.71 -19.78 20.96
C GLU A 288 -1.59 -19.55 19.44
N PHE A 289 -2.05 -20.52 18.64
CA PHE A 289 -2.11 -20.44 17.19
C PHE A 289 -3.42 -21.01 16.67
N THR A 290 -4.12 -20.24 15.85
CA THR A 290 -5.36 -20.64 15.18
C THR A 290 -5.07 -20.86 13.71
N GLU A 291 -5.13 -22.11 13.25
CA GLU A 291 -4.81 -22.43 11.85
C GLU A 291 -5.97 -22.06 10.91
N GLU A 292 -7.18 -22.47 11.25
CA GLU A 292 -8.36 -22.24 10.42
C GLU A 292 -9.03 -20.91 10.78
N PRO A 293 -9.22 -19.99 9.81
CA PRO A 293 -9.94 -18.74 10.07
C PRO A 293 -11.43 -19.00 10.33
N GLU A 294 -12.06 -18.21 11.22
CA GLU A 294 -13.49 -18.31 11.54
C GLU A 294 -14.35 -17.69 10.43
N ALA A 295 -13.91 -16.58 9.85
CA ALA A 295 -14.48 -15.95 8.66
C ALA A 295 -16.02 -15.94 8.62
N GLU A 296 -16.66 -15.68 9.77
CA GLU A 296 -18.08 -15.95 10.00
C GLU A 296 -18.96 -15.25 8.97
N GLN A 297 -18.77 -13.94 8.82
CA GLN A 297 -19.53 -13.12 7.87
C GLN A 297 -19.34 -13.55 6.41
N TYR A 298 -18.13 -14.00 6.04
CA TYR A 298 -17.85 -14.48 4.70
C TYR A 298 -18.59 -15.80 4.42
N ARG A 299 -18.51 -16.76 5.35
CA ARG A 299 -19.21 -18.04 5.22
C ARG A 299 -20.73 -17.87 5.18
N LEU A 300 -21.27 -16.99 6.03
CA LEU A 300 -22.69 -16.63 5.99
C LEU A 300 -23.09 -16.01 4.64
N SER A 301 -22.25 -15.11 4.10
CA SER A 301 -22.51 -14.49 2.80
C SER A 301 -22.54 -15.53 1.66
N LEU A 302 -21.66 -16.53 1.68
CA LEU A 302 -21.70 -17.63 0.71
C LEU A 302 -22.97 -18.47 0.83
N GLN A 303 -23.36 -18.84 2.06
CA GLN A 303 -24.59 -19.61 2.31
C GLN A 303 -25.84 -18.86 1.83
N MET A 304 -25.89 -17.54 2.05
CA MET A 304 -26.97 -16.69 1.55
C MET A 304 -27.01 -16.67 0.02
N ALA A 305 -25.86 -16.46 -0.63
CA ALA A 305 -25.77 -16.45 -2.09
C ALA A 305 -26.17 -17.81 -2.72
N GLU A 306 -25.78 -18.93 -2.11
CA GLU A 306 -26.19 -20.28 -2.55
C GLU A 306 -27.70 -20.50 -2.40
N SER A 307 -28.29 -20.00 -1.30
CA SER A 307 -29.73 -20.10 -1.05
C SER A 307 -30.54 -19.27 -2.04
N GLU A 308 -30.10 -18.06 -2.35
CA GLU A 308 -30.72 -17.19 -3.37
C GLU A 308 -30.65 -17.84 -4.76
N ASN A 309 -29.50 -18.40 -5.13
CA ASN A 309 -29.31 -19.03 -6.43
C ASN A 309 -30.12 -20.34 -6.56
N SER A 310 -30.30 -21.07 -5.45
CA SER A 310 -31.12 -22.28 -5.40
C SER A 310 -32.64 -21.98 -5.40
N GLY A 311 -33.05 -20.85 -4.81
CA GLY A 311 -34.44 -20.40 -4.80
C GLY A 311 -34.97 -19.91 -6.16
N VAL A 312 -34.10 -19.33 -7.00
CA VAL A 312 -34.46 -18.88 -8.37
C VAL A 312 -34.73 -20.06 -9.32
N ILE A 313 -34.19 -21.25 -9.05
CA ILE A 313 -34.43 -22.44 -9.88
C ILE A 313 -35.84 -23.02 -9.65
N VAL A 314 -36.47 -22.76 -8.50
CA VAL A 314 -37.78 -23.32 -8.14
C VAL A 314 -38.96 -22.46 -8.63
N SER A 315 -38.76 -21.16 -8.90
CA SER A 315 -39.83 -20.26 -9.36
C SER A 315 -39.95 -20.13 -10.89
N GLY A 316 -39.16 -20.87 -11.67
CA GLY A 316 -39.10 -20.82 -13.13
C GLY A 316 -39.85 -21.94 -13.87
N ARG A 317 -40.64 -22.77 -13.18
CA ARG A 317 -41.56 -23.74 -13.78
C ARG A 317 -42.87 -23.71 -13.03
N ASP A 318 -43.81 -22.92 -13.55
CA ASP A 318 -45.23 -23.28 -13.71
C ASP A 318 -45.91 -22.23 -14.60
#